data_AF-A0AA88L1Y2-F1
#
_entry.id   AF-A0AA88L1Y2-F1
#
_cell.length_a   1.000
_cell.length_b   1.000
_cell.length_c   1.000
_cell.angle_alpha   90.00
_cell.angle_beta   90.00
_cell.angle_gamma   90.00
#
_symmetry.space_group_name_H-M   'P 1'
#
loop_
_entity.id
_entity.type
_entity.pdbx_description
1 polymer ?
#
loop_
_entity_poly.entity_id
_entity_poly.type
_entity_poly.pdbx_seq_one_letter_code
_entity_poly.pdbx_strand_id
1 'polypeptide(L)'
;MLNTKEEIVVALGTGSKCIGKTSLSSNGDTINDSHAEVIARRCFLKFLYSEMRKSVYEESICLNYKKDMAKFILKDDITFHMFTTCLPCGDATIFQVSPKYESNKFKKEIKVTPPLEKRLKTETDTYSVDVNDDNNEERETLVNFTDLNRTGAKCLPLGFQDPKLLGTQYHVTGVLRTKPGRGDPTLSMSCSDKIAKWNLLGVQGSLLSWFLEKPIYFSSIIFGKCRFNLDSVERAIYGRFKNDLLDFVFPIGYRHNCPVIDIVDINRKELMKDDSIKPCSGSILWYYGCKNQEVAVEGKKQGVTKKLRNIGKANLSVCKRELYHDYVNLKTAVSTEKFETVKLTYSEAKNLSVEYCKLWKDVRDRVFKIWSQKPKHFEGFSICEQ
;
A
#
# COMPACT_ATOMS: atom_id res chain seq x y z
N MET A 1 21.86 7.70 10.85
CA MET A 1 22.06 6.26 10.56
C MET A 1 21.39 5.46 11.66
N LEU A 2 20.54 4.51 11.30
CA LEU A 2 19.95 3.57 12.24
C LEU A 2 21.08 2.69 12.80
N ASN A 3 21.25 2.62 14.12
CA ASN A 3 22.28 1.80 14.76
C ASN A 3 21.71 0.40 15.01
N THR A 4 21.63 -0.41 13.96
CA THR A 4 21.08 -1.78 13.97
C THR A 4 22.21 -2.79 14.20
N LYS A 5 22.02 -3.72 15.14
CA LYS A 5 22.99 -4.80 15.41
C LYS A 5 22.96 -5.90 14.33
N GLU A 6 21.79 -6.13 13.72
CA GLU A 6 21.57 -7.12 12.67
C GLU A 6 20.35 -6.73 11.84
N GLU A 7 20.38 -6.99 10.53
CA GLU A 7 19.29 -6.65 9.59
C GLU A 7 18.82 -7.90 8.84
N ILE A 8 17.55 -8.27 9.05
CA ILE A 8 16.95 -9.45 8.43
C ILE A 8 15.79 -9.03 7.53
N VAL A 9 15.84 -9.43 6.25
CA VAL A 9 14.71 -9.26 5.34
C VAL A 9 13.64 -10.29 5.70
N VAL A 10 12.50 -9.83 6.22
CA VAL A 10 11.41 -10.72 6.67
C VAL A 10 10.31 -10.92 5.62
N ALA A 11 10.20 -10.01 4.66
CA ALA A 11 9.16 -10.04 3.63
C ALA A 11 9.58 -9.26 2.39
N LEU A 12 9.15 -9.74 1.23
CA LEU A 12 9.36 -9.11 -0.08
C LEU A 12 8.10 -9.24 -0.92
N GLY A 13 7.79 -8.15 -1.63
CA GLY A 13 6.71 -8.09 -2.60
C GLY A 13 7.10 -7.23 -3.78
N THR A 14 6.78 -7.68 -5.00
CA THR A 14 6.84 -6.85 -6.21
C THR A 14 5.47 -6.68 -6.81
N GLY A 15 5.32 -5.74 -7.75
CA GLY A 15 4.10 -5.58 -8.54
C GLY A 15 3.54 -4.17 -8.55
N SER A 16 2.62 -3.94 -9.50
CA SER A 16 2.06 -2.62 -9.81
C SER A 16 0.61 -2.69 -10.31
N LYS A 17 -0.07 -3.81 -10.07
CA LYS A 17 -1.38 -4.13 -10.66
C LYS A 17 -2.44 -4.37 -9.61
N CYS A 18 -3.68 -4.12 -9.98
CA CYS A 18 -4.88 -4.41 -9.18
C CYS A 18 -5.94 -5.02 -10.07
N ILE A 19 -6.74 -5.92 -9.50
CA ILE A 19 -7.90 -6.46 -10.20
C ILE A 19 -9.11 -5.51 -10.09
N GLY A 20 -9.99 -5.56 -11.08
CA GLY A 20 -11.25 -4.82 -11.09
C GLY A 20 -12.29 -5.39 -10.11
N LYS A 21 -13.40 -4.67 -9.94
CA LYS A 21 -14.56 -5.09 -9.12
C LYS A 21 -15.12 -6.43 -9.57
N THR A 22 -15.21 -6.63 -10.89
CA THR A 22 -15.77 -7.84 -11.50
C THR A 22 -14.97 -9.11 -11.20
N SER A 23 -13.68 -8.96 -10.88
CA SER A 23 -12.76 -10.08 -10.60
C SER A 23 -12.60 -10.40 -9.11
N LEU A 24 -13.32 -9.69 -8.23
CA LEU A 24 -13.28 -9.94 -6.79
C LEU A 24 -13.91 -11.32 -6.49
N SER A 25 -13.31 -12.03 -5.54
CA SER A 25 -13.78 -13.37 -5.14
C SER A 25 -14.50 -13.33 -3.78
N SER A 26 -15.68 -13.96 -3.71
CA SER A 26 -16.42 -14.22 -2.47
C SER A 26 -15.77 -15.26 -1.57
N ASN A 27 -14.90 -16.11 -2.13
CA ASN A 27 -14.21 -17.18 -1.39
C ASN A 27 -12.90 -16.73 -0.74
N GLY A 28 -12.52 -15.45 -0.86
CA GLY A 28 -11.30 -14.90 -0.26
C GLY A 28 -9.99 -15.43 -0.86
N ASP A 29 -10.06 -16.13 -1.98
CA ASP A 29 -8.99 -16.92 -2.58
C ASP A 29 -8.21 -16.15 -3.68
N THR A 30 -8.51 -14.86 -3.86
CA THR A 30 -7.88 -13.96 -4.84
C THR A 30 -7.28 -12.73 -4.15
N ILE A 31 -6.08 -12.32 -4.55
CA ILE A 31 -5.49 -11.05 -4.12
C ILE A 31 -6.07 -9.88 -4.92
N ASN A 32 -6.62 -8.90 -4.20
CA ASN A 32 -7.28 -7.75 -4.82
C ASN A 32 -6.31 -6.66 -5.31
N ASP A 33 -5.14 -6.59 -4.68
CA ASP A 33 -4.15 -5.54 -4.90
C ASP A 33 -2.76 -6.14 -4.80
N SER A 34 -2.07 -6.11 -5.93
CA SER A 34 -0.73 -6.64 -6.12
C SER A 34 0.30 -5.53 -6.33
N HIS A 35 0.09 -4.34 -5.75
CA HIS A 35 1.21 -3.42 -5.59
C HIS A 35 2.23 -3.97 -4.59
N ALA A 36 3.51 -3.69 -4.86
CA ALA A 36 4.65 -4.20 -4.11
C ALA A 36 4.53 -4.03 -2.58
N GLU A 37 4.18 -2.84 -2.12
CA GLU A 37 4.05 -2.50 -0.69
C GLU A 37 2.87 -3.26 -0.04
N VAL A 38 1.80 -3.48 -0.80
CA VAL A 38 0.65 -4.28 -0.35
C VAL A 38 1.01 -5.76 -0.27
N ILE A 39 1.69 -6.32 -1.27
CA ILE A 39 2.15 -7.73 -1.24
C ILE A 39 3.17 -7.94 -0.12
N ALA A 40 4.15 -7.05 0.02
CA ALA A 40 5.17 -7.11 1.05
C ALA A 40 4.53 -7.11 2.45
N ARG A 41 3.55 -6.24 2.72
CA ARG A 41 2.80 -6.28 3.97
C ARG A 41 2.09 -7.62 4.18
N ARG A 42 1.45 -8.19 3.16
CA ARG A 42 0.75 -9.48 3.32
C ARG A 42 1.73 -10.64 3.58
N CYS A 43 2.90 -10.60 2.96
CA CYS A 43 4.02 -11.51 3.26
C CYS A 43 4.52 -11.32 4.70
N PHE A 44 4.61 -10.07 5.17
CA PHE A 44 4.94 -9.76 6.55
C PHE A 44 3.93 -10.36 7.54
N LEU A 45 2.63 -10.40 7.20
CA LEU A 45 1.64 -11.09 8.04
C LEU A 45 1.91 -12.60 8.11
N LYS A 46 2.34 -13.23 7.01
CA LYS A 46 2.72 -14.66 7.01
C LYS A 46 3.95 -14.92 7.86
N PHE A 47 4.94 -14.03 7.80
CA PHE A 47 6.09 -14.06 8.71
C PHE A 47 5.63 -14.00 10.17
N LEU A 48 4.77 -13.03 10.53
CA LEU A 48 4.26 -12.92 11.91
C LEU A 48 3.49 -14.17 12.36
N TYR A 49 2.63 -14.76 11.52
CA TYR A 49 1.96 -16.02 11.85
C TYR A 49 2.95 -17.16 12.07
N SER A 50 4.02 -17.24 11.26
CA SER A 50 5.08 -18.24 11.42
C SER A 50 5.80 -18.07 12.75
N GLU A 51 6.19 -16.84 13.10
CA GLU A 51 6.89 -16.53 14.34
C GLU A 51 6.00 -16.70 15.58
N MET A 52 4.71 -16.37 15.48
CA MET A 52 3.73 -16.66 16.55
C MET A 52 3.59 -18.18 16.76
N ARG A 53 3.44 -18.96 15.69
CA ARG A 53 3.35 -20.42 15.82
C ARG A 53 4.63 -21.02 16.40
N LYS A 54 5.79 -20.52 15.96
CA LYS A 54 7.10 -20.94 16.48
C LYS A 54 7.22 -20.63 17.97
N SER A 55 6.86 -19.41 18.40
CA SER A 55 6.96 -18.98 19.80
C SER A 55 6.08 -19.74 20.80
N VAL A 56 5.14 -20.56 20.32
CA VAL A 56 4.38 -21.49 21.19
C VAL A 56 5.26 -22.64 21.70
N TYR A 57 6.26 -23.06 20.93
CA TYR A 57 7.05 -24.26 21.21
C TYR A 57 8.57 -24.00 21.29
N GLU A 58 9.06 -22.96 20.62
CA GLU A 58 10.47 -22.64 20.45
C GLU A 58 10.69 -21.12 20.55
N GLU A 59 11.94 -20.65 20.48
CA GLU A 59 12.22 -19.21 20.46
C GLU A 59 11.89 -18.58 19.09
N SER A 60 11.12 -17.49 19.11
CA SER A 60 10.93 -16.61 17.96
C SER A 60 12.01 -15.53 17.89
N ILE A 61 12.36 -15.12 16.67
CA ILE A 61 13.33 -14.04 16.46
C ILE A 61 12.78 -12.67 16.84
N CYS A 62 11.46 -12.50 16.96
CA CYS A 62 10.84 -11.20 17.21
C CYS A 62 9.72 -11.17 18.25
N LEU A 63 9.20 -12.32 18.69
CA LEU A 63 8.05 -12.37 19.59
C LEU A 63 8.32 -13.17 20.87
N ASN A 64 7.78 -12.68 21.98
CA ASN A 64 7.61 -13.43 23.23
C ASN A 64 6.15 -13.86 23.36
N TYR A 65 5.90 -15.12 23.72
CA TYR A 65 4.56 -15.64 23.95
C TYR A 65 4.21 -15.65 25.45
N LYS A 66 3.21 -14.86 25.84
CA LYS A 66 2.60 -14.87 27.17
C LYS A 66 1.42 -15.86 27.19
N LYS A 67 1.71 -17.08 27.63
CA LYS A 67 0.79 -18.23 27.61
C LYS A 67 -0.47 -18.02 28.45
N ASP A 68 -0.33 -17.37 29.61
CA ASP A 68 -1.41 -17.05 30.55
C ASP A 68 -2.50 -16.14 29.94
N MET A 69 -2.10 -15.22 29.06
CA MET A 69 -3.03 -14.31 28.36
C MET A 69 -3.34 -14.73 26.92
N ALA A 70 -2.70 -15.80 26.42
CA ALA A 70 -2.68 -16.15 25.00
C ALA A 70 -2.29 -14.96 24.10
N LYS A 71 -1.30 -14.16 24.53
CA LYS A 71 -0.84 -12.95 23.84
C LYS A 71 0.61 -13.05 23.39
N PHE A 72 0.90 -12.41 22.26
CA PHE A 72 2.24 -12.27 21.70
C PHE A 72 2.72 -10.82 21.79
N ILE A 73 4.00 -10.64 22.09
CA ILE A 73 4.61 -9.36 22.37
C ILE A 73 5.86 -9.22 21.53
N LEU A 74 5.97 -8.10 20.82
CA LEU A 74 7.20 -7.74 20.13
C LEU A 74 8.33 -7.57 21.15
N LYS A 75 9.47 -8.22 20.92
CA LYS A 75 10.69 -8.01 21.72
C LYS A 75 11.12 -6.53 21.62
N ASP A 76 11.55 -5.94 22.74
CA ASP A 76 11.78 -4.49 22.87
C ASP A 76 12.91 -3.96 21.97
N ASP A 77 13.85 -4.83 21.59
CA ASP A 77 14.99 -4.53 20.74
C ASP A 77 14.69 -4.70 19.23
N ILE A 78 13.45 -5.02 18.87
CA ILE A 78 13.05 -5.28 17.49
C ILE A 78 12.22 -4.13 16.92
N THR A 79 12.65 -3.64 15.76
CA THR A 79 11.91 -2.67 14.95
C THR A 79 11.71 -3.19 13.53
N PHE A 80 10.61 -2.79 12.89
CA PHE A 80 10.33 -3.11 11.50
C PHE A 80 10.48 -1.87 10.61
N HIS A 81 11.08 -2.06 9.46
CA HIS A 81 11.36 -1.01 8.48
C HIS A 81 10.77 -1.42 7.14
N MET A 82 10.08 -0.49 6.46
CA MET A 82 9.55 -0.75 5.12
C MET A 82 10.42 -0.09 4.07
N PHE A 83 10.86 -0.86 3.08
CA PHE A 83 11.52 -0.32 1.90
C PHE A 83 10.60 -0.42 0.67
N THR A 84 10.59 0.63 -0.16
CA THR A 84 9.94 0.61 -1.48
C THR A 84 10.80 1.33 -2.52
N THR A 85 10.83 0.81 -3.75
CA THR A 85 11.65 1.35 -4.85
C THR A 85 11.14 2.69 -5.41
N CYS A 86 9.89 3.05 -5.09
CA CYS A 86 9.23 4.29 -5.50
C CYS A 86 8.33 4.82 -4.37
N LEU A 87 7.96 6.09 -4.47
CA LEU A 87 6.87 6.67 -3.68
C LEU A 87 5.56 5.87 -3.85
N PRO A 88 4.76 5.74 -2.77
CA PRO A 88 3.53 4.97 -2.82
C PRO A 88 2.50 5.72 -3.67
N CYS A 89 1.83 5.03 -4.61
CA CYS A 89 0.86 5.69 -5.47
C CYS A 89 -0.23 6.43 -4.67
N GLY A 90 -0.74 7.52 -5.20
CA GLY A 90 -1.71 8.39 -4.52
C GLY A 90 -1.12 9.76 -4.22
N ASP A 91 -1.44 10.28 -3.03
CA ASP A 91 -1.09 11.65 -2.62
C ASP A 91 0.41 11.91 -2.48
N ALA A 92 1.19 10.88 -2.10
CA ALA A 92 2.64 11.05 -1.88
C ALA A 92 3.38 11.45 -3.16
N THR A 93 2.83 11.09 -4.33
CA THR A 93 3.43 11.42 -5.62
C THR A 93 3.06 12.81 -6.11
N ILE A 94 2.19 13.56 -5.43
CA ILE A 94 1.66 14.85 -5.89
C ILE A 94 2.50 15.97 -5.28
N PHE A 95 3.46 16.50 -6.04
CA PHE A 95 4.31 17.61 -5.62
C PHE A 95 4.84 18.37 -6.84
N GLN A 96 5.17 19.65 -6.65
CA GLN A 96 5.71 20.49 -7.71
C GLN A 96 7.05 19.94 -8.19
N VAL A 97 7.24 19.93 -9.50
CA VAL A 97 8.51 19.59 -10.14
C VAL A 97 8.99 20.81 -10.91
N SER A 98 10.18 21.30 -10.55
CA SER A 98 10.85 22.33 -11.35
C SER A 98 11.29 21.73 -12.68
N PRO A 99 11.22 22.49 -13.79
CA PRO A 99 11.83 22.08 -15.05
C PRO A 99 13.31 21.79 -14.82
N LYS A 100 13.80 20.65 -15.32
CA LYS A 100 15.26 20.47 -15.42
C LYS A 100 15.73 21.37 -16.54
N TYR A 101 16.65 22.29 -16.26
CA TYR A 101 17.47 22.91 -17.31
C TYR A 101 18.28 21.79 -17.97
N GLU A 102 17.83 21.30 -19.13
CA GLU A 102 18.71 20.56 -20.02
C GLU A 102 19.57 21.58 -20.76
N SER A 103 20.78 21.79 -20.24
CA SER A 103 21.82 22.48 -20.98
C SER A 103 22.15 21.67 -22.25
N ASN A 104 21.92 22.31 -23.41
CA ASN A 104 22.46 22.00 -24.74
C ASN A 104 21.85 20.82 -25.51
N LYS A 105 20.92 21.08 -26.45
CA LYS A 105 21.17 21.20 -27.90
C LYS A 105 19.85 21.19 -28.69
N PHE A 106 19.85 21.94 -29.80
CA PHE A 106 18.84 22.09 -30.86
C PHE A 106 17.69 23.10 -30.65
N LYS A 107 17.94 24.32 -31.15
CA LYS A 107 16.90 25.17 -31.75
C LYS A 107 16.37 24.49 -33.02
N LYS A 108 15.12 24.05 -33.01
CA LYS A 108 14.29 23.99 -34.22
C LYS A 108 12.81 24.07 -33.84
N GLU A 109 12.14 25.05 -34.42
CA GLU A 109 10.72 25.38 -34.28
C GLU A 109 9.83 24.16 -34.54
N ILE A 110 8.82 23.96 -33.68
CA ILE A 110 7.70 23.03 -33.94
C ILE A 110 6.40 23.82 -33.78
N LYS A 111 5.62 23.89 -34.87
CA LYS A 111 4.22 24.35 -34.87
C LYS A 111 3.39 23.42 -33.98
N VAL A 112 2.64 23.98 -33.02
CA VAL A 112 1.75 23.20 -32.14
C VAL A 112 0.29 23.47 -32.49
N THR A 113 -0.40 22.43 -32.97
CA THR A 113 -1.86 22.27 -32.89
C THR A 113 -2.20 21.51 -31.61
N PRO A 114 -3.30 21.82 -30.90
CA PRO A 114 -3.61 21.20 -29.61
C PRO A 114 -3.96 19.71 -29.78
N PRO A 115 -3.45 18.79 -28.93
CA PRO A 115 -3.92 17.40 -28.98
C PRO A 115 -5.29 17.30 -28.30
N LEU A 116 -6.31 17.00 -29.11
CA LEU A 116 -7.48 16.26 -28.64
C LEU A 116 -7.02 14.92 -28.05
N GLU A 117 -7.41 14.65 -26.81
CA GLU A 117 -7.39 13.36 -26.12
C GLU A 117 -6.41 12.28 -26.64
N LYS A 118 -5.23 12.14 -26.01
CA LYS A 118 -4.65 10.84 -25.62
C LYS A 118 -3.30 11.02 -24.91
N ARG A 119 -3.25 10.49 -23.68
CA ARG A 119 -2.12 9.93 -22.95
C ARG A 119 -0.75 9.99 -23.66
N LEU A 120 0.13 10.89 -23.21
CA LEU A 120 1.58 10.75 -23.34
C LEU A 120 2.22 10.70 -21.94
N LYS A 121 3.05 9.67 -21.74
CA LYS A 121 4.03 9.62 -20.67
C LYS A 121 5.28 10.27 -21.24
N THR A 122 5.86 11.22 -20.50
CA THR A 122 7.01 12.09 -20.86
C THR A 122 6.68 13.00 -22.06
N GLU A 123 7.00 14.29 -22.12
CA GLU A 123 8.08 15.12 -21.60
C GLU A 123 7.53 16.50 -21.16
N THR A 124 8.41 17.43 -20.78
CA THR A 124 8.15 18.83 -20.42
C THR A 124 7.09 19.53 -21.28
N ASP A 125 5.98 19.95 -20.65
CA ASP A 125 5.01 20.84 -21.27
C ASP A 125 5.49 22.30 -21.09
N THR A 126 5.99 22.92 -22.15
CA THR A 126 6.20 24.38 -22.23
C THR A 126 4.99 25.00 -22.93
N TYR A 127 4.36 26.00 -22.30
CA TYR A 127 3.21 26.72 -22.85
C TYR A 127 3.59 28.18 -23.11
N SER A 128 3.24 28.71 -24.27
CA SER A 128 3.23 30.15 -24.55
C SER A 128 1.91 30.76 -24.09
N VAL A 129 1.96 31.99 -23.57
CA VAL A 129 0.78 32.81 -23.25
C VAL A 129 0.92 34.08 -24.07
N ASP A 130 -0.02 34.31 -25.00
CA ASP A 130 -0.09 35.56 -25.75
C ASP A 130 -0.61 36.65 -24.81
N VAL A 131 0.28 37.58 -24.44
CA VAL A 131 -0.10 38.82 -23.78
C VAL A 131 -0.19 39.87 -24.87
N ASN A 132 -1.43 40.24 -25.25
CA ASN A 132 -1.65 41.38 -26.14
C ASN A 132 -1.29 42.66 -25.38
N ASP A 133 -0.09 43.18 -25.63
CA ASP A 133 0.29 44.55 -25.30
C ASP A 133 0.38 45.32 -26.63
N ASP A 134 -0.37 46.43 -26.74
CA ASP A 134 -0.64 47.16 -27.99
C ASP A 134 0.57 47.95 -28.55
N ASN A 135 1.80 47.47 -28.33
CA ASN A 135 3.01 48.02 -28.91
C ASN A 135 3.81 46.92 -29.60
N ASN A 136 3.99 47.07 -30.92
CA ASN A 136 4.67 46.17 -31.85
C ASN A 136 6.11 45.76 -31.45
N GLU A 137 6.24 44.91 -30.45
CA GLU A 137 7.33 43.94 -30.26
C GLU A 137 6.70 42.68 -29.66
N GLU A 138 6.51 41.63 -30.46
CA GLU A 138 6.16 40.30 -29.95
C GLU A 138 7.28 39.81 -29.00
N ARG A 139 7.16 40.12 -27.71
CA ARG A 139 7.99 39.53 -26.67
C ARG A 139 7.32 38.25 -26.19
N GLU A 140 7.73 37.11 -26.75
CA GLU A 140 7.44 35.81 -26.17
C GLU A 140 8.10 35.71 -24.78
N THR A 141 7.33 36.01 -23.72
CA THR A 141 7.74 35.69 -22.35
C THR A 141 7.70 34.18 -22.15
N LEU A 142 8.88 33.56 -22.05
CA LEU A 142 9.05 32.19 -21.53
C LEU A 142 8.57 32.15 -20.08
N VAL A 143 7.29 31.83 -19.86
CA VAL A 143 6.78 31.60 -18.51
C VAL A 143 7.24 30.20 -18.09
N ASN A 144 8.25 30.15 -17.22
CA ASN A 144 8.66 28.93 -16.53
C ASN A 144 7.50 28.44 -15.64
N PHE A 145 6.58 27.64 -16.19
CA PHE A 145 5.54 27.02 -15.38
C PHE A 145 6.13 25.83 -14.61
N THR A 146 6.04 25.90 -13.28
CA THR A 146 6.21 24.72 -12.43
C THR A 146 5.09 23.73 -12.75
N ASP A 147 5.43 22.51 -13.14
CA ASP A 147 4.44 21.43 -13.29
C ASP A 147 4.38 20.61 -11.99
N LEU A 148 3.52 19.61 -11.95
CA LEU A 148 3.32 18.73 -10.81
C LEU A 148 3.59 17.28 -11.21
N ASN A 149 4.24 16.51 -10.33
CA ASN A 149 4.38 15.08 -10.53
C ASN A 149 3.00 14.40 -10.40
N ARG A 150 2.45 13.91 -11.52
CA ARG A 150 1.06 13.42 -11.58
C ARG A 150 0.89 12.01 -11.03
N THR A 151 -0.32 11.71 -10.54
CA THR A 151 -0.68 10.38 -10.02
C THR A 151 -1.69 9.67 -10.92
N GLY A 152 -1.52 8.35 -11.08
CA GLY A 152 -2.52 7.51 -11.76
C GLY A 152 -3.75 7.19 -10.89
N ALA A 153 -3.65 7.42 -9.58
CA ALA A 153 -4.70 7.16 -8.62
C ALA A 153 -5.83 8.20 -8.71
N LYS A 154 -7.08 7.77 -8.64
CA LYS A 154 -8.27 8.60 -8.86
C LYS A 154 -8.90 9.02 -7.55
N CYS A 155 -9.37 10.26 -7.45
CA CYS A 155 -10.16 10.70 -6.30
C CYS A 155 -11.39 9.82 -6.12
N LEU A 156 -11.79 9.59 -4.86
CA LEU A 156 -13.04 8.89 -4.58
C LEU A 156 -14.25 9.74 -5.01
N PRO A 157 -15.33 9.15 -5.55
CA PRO A 157 -16.44 9.90 -6.15
C PRO A 157 -17.15 10.88 -5.21
N LEU A 158 -17.18 10.61 -3.90
CA LEU A 158 -17.87 11.43 -2.90
C LEU A 158 -16.97 12.51 -2.26
N GLY A 159 -15.76 12.72 -2.78
CA GLY A 159 -14.83 13.74 -2.29
C GLY A 159 -14.48 14.79 -3.34
N PHE A 160 -13.55 15.68 -3.00
CA PHE A 160 -12.98 16.64 -3.95
C PHE A 160 -12.34 15.92 -5.14
N GLN A 161 -12.59 16.44 -6.34
CA GLN A 161 -12.07 15.89 -7.59
C GLN A 161 -10.87 16.70 -8.08
N ASP A 162 -10.00 16.03 -8.84
CA ASP A 162 -8.95 16.70 -9.60
C ASP A 162 -9.59 17.64 -10.62
N PRO A 163 -9.30 18.96 -10.61
CA PRO A 163 -9.88 19.90 -11.57
C PRO A 163 -9.26 19.75 -12.97
N LYS A 164 -8.11 19.06 -13.08
CA LYS A 164 -7.40 18.77 -14.35
C LYS A 164 -7.02 20.02 -15.15
N LEU A 165 -6.81 21.12 -14.45
CA LEU A 165 -6.25 22.36 -15.01
C LEU A 165 -4.75 22.20 -15.28
N LEU A 166 -4.15 23.21 -15.91
CA LEU A 166 -2.74 23.19 -16.29
C LEU A 166 -1.80 23.28 -15.08
N GLY A 167 -0.61 22.70 -15.23
CA GLY A 167 0.49 22.76 -14.27
C GLY A 167 0.13 22.29 -12.86
N THR A 168 0.50 23.08 -11.86
CA THR A 168 0.29 22.80 -10.43
C THR A 168 -1.17 22.67 -10.03
N GLN A 169 -2.10 23.18 -10.83
CA GLN A 169 -3.53 23.15 -10.57
C GLN A 169 -4.18 21.84 -11.00
N TYR A 170 -3.45 20.88 -11.60
CA TYR A 170 -4.05 19.66 -12.13
C TYR A 170 -4.69 18.76 -11.05
N HIS A 171 -4.00 18.58 -9.92
CA HIS A 171 -4.37 17.66 -8.85
C HIS A 171 -4.73 18.38 -7.56
N VAL A 172 -5.71 17.86 -6.84
CA VAL A 172 -5.92 18.20 -5.42
C VAL A 172 -5.08 17.29 -4.51
N THR A 173 -4.49 17.85 -3.46
CA THR A 173 -3.74 17.10 -2.44
C THR A 173 -4.59 16.77 -1.22
N GLY A 174 -4.16 15.81 -0.40
CA GLY A 174 -4.80 15.47 0.87
C GLY A 174 -6.05 14.62 0.75
N VAL A 175 -6.54 14.35 -0.46
CA VAL A 175 -7.77 13.58 -0.70
C VAL A 175 -7.54 12.08 -0.75
N LEU A 176 -8.58 11.29 -0.45
CA LEU A 176 -8.52 9.83 -0.56
C LEU A 176 -8.69 9.38 -2.02
N ARG A 177 -7.88 8.40 -2.42
CA ARG A 177 -7.78 7.94 -3.81
C ARG A 177 -7.90 6.42 -3.94
N THR A 178 -8.39 5.95 -5.08
CA THR A 178 -8.35 4.55 -5.49
C THR A 178 -7.29 4.35 -6.56
N LYS A 179 -6.75 3.13 -6.64
CA LYS A 179 -5.83 2.75 -7.70
C LYS A 179 -6.55 2.71 -9.05
N PRO A 180 -5.83 2.88 -10.18
CA PRO A 180 -6.38 2.49 -11.47
C PRO A 180 -6.58 0.96 -11.50
N GLY A 181 -7.75 0.49 -11.94
CA GLY A 181 -8.02 -0.93 -12.17
C GLY A 181 -7.47 -1.41 -13.52
N ARG A 182 -7.35 -2.74 -13.71
CA ARG A 182 -7.14 -3.34 -15.03
C ARG A 182 -8.52 -3.67 -15.62
N GLY A 183 -8.95 -2.92 -16.63
CA GLY A 183 -10.32 -3.00 -17.13
C GLY A 183 -11.23 -2.13 -16.27
N ASP A 184 -12.17 -2.74 -15.56
CA ASP A 184 -13.11 -2.02 -14.71
C ASP A 184 -12.43 -1.42 -13.45
N PRO A 185 -12.98 -0.32 -12.87
CA PRO A 185 -12.37 0.34 -11.72
C PRO A 185 -12.25 -0.58 -10.51
N THR A 186 -11.09 -0.57 -9.84
CA THR A 186 -10.87 -1.35 -8.61
C THR A 186 -11.50 -0.68 -7.38
N LEU A 187 -11.76 -1.47 -6.32
CA LEU A 187 -12.12 -1.00 -4.97
C LEU A 187 -10.90 -0.93 -4.03
N SER A 188 -9.70 -0.95 -4.59
CA SER A 188 -8.46 -0.86 -3.82
C SER A 188 -8.02 0.58 -3.68
N MET A 189 -7.91 1.05 -2.43
CA MET A 189 -7.34 2.35 -2.08
C MET A 189 -5.89 2.49 -2.56
N SER A 190 -5.45 3.73 -2.74
CA SER A 190 -4.07 4.06 -3.08
C SER A 190 -3.09 3.58 -2.00
N CYS A 191 -1.81 3.38 -2.36
CA CYS A 191 -0.81 2.94 -1.39
C CYS A 191 -0.55 4.01 -0.32
N SER A 192 -0.58 5.29 -0.71
CA SER A 192 -0.52 6.42 0.23
C SER A 192 -1.60 6.31 1.32
N ASP A 193 -2.87 6.09 0.93
CA ASP A 193 -3.98 5.96 1.88
C ASP A 193 -3.88 4.70 2.74
N LYS A 194 -3.38 3.60 2.16
CA LYS A 194 -3.18 2.35 2.90
C LYS A 194 -2.10 2.47 3.95
N ILE A 195 -0.96 3.08 3.62
CA ILE A 195 0.12 3.32 4.58
C ILE A 195 -0.37 4.26 5.68
N ALA A 196 -1.12 5.32 5.34
CA ALA A 196 -1.72 6.19 6.35
C ALA A 196 -2.64 5.45 7.30
N LYS A 197 -3.46 4.51 6.79
CA LYS A 197 -4.25 3.63 7.65
C LYS A 197 -3.39 2.76 8.57
N TRP A 198 -2.25 2.25 8.09
CA TRP A 198 -1.34 1.45 8.91
C TRP A 198 -0.65 2.28 9.99
N ASN A 199 -0.39 3.56 9.72
CA ASN A 199 0.15 4.49 10.71
C ASN A 199 -0.84 4.82 11.85
N LEU A 200 -2.12 4.49 11.71
CA LEU A 200 -3.12 4.66 12.79
C LEU A 200 -3.49 3.33 13.45
N LEU A 201 -3.65 2.26 12.67
CA LEU A 201 -4.14 0.96 13.16
C LEU A 201 -3.05 -0.11 13.36
N GLY A 202 -1.82 0.19 12.98
CA GLY A 202 -0.76 -0.81 12.84
C GLY A 202 -0.87 -1.64 11.55
N VAL A 203 0.21 -2.34 11.24
CA VAL A 203 0.38 -3.09 9.97
C VAL A 203 -0.25 -4.49 10.03
N GLN A 204 -0.47 -5.03 11.23
CA GLN A 204 -0.92 -6.40 11.49
C GLN A 204 -2.34 -6.69 10.98
N GLY A 205 -3.22 -5.68 11.00
CA GLY A 205 -4.63 -5.84 10.66
C GLY A 205 -5.44 -6.62 11.71
N SER A 206 -6.76 -6.67 11.53
CA SER A 206 -7.69 -7.11 12.58
C SER A 206 -7.43 -8.52 13.11
N LEU A 207 -7.20 -9.52 12.25
CA LEU A 207 -7.03 -10.91 12.70
C LEU A 207 -5.84 -11.07 13.65
N LEU A 208 -4.67 -10.54 13.27
CA LEU A 208 -3.47 -10.60 14.12
C LEU A 208 -3.56 -9.72 15.36
N SER A 209 -4.33 -8.62 15.33
CA SER A 209 -4.59 -7.81 16.52
C SER A 209 -5.26 -8.61 17.65
N TRP A 210 -5.92 -9.74 17.37
CA TRP A 210 -6.48 -10.59 18.41
C TRP A 210 -5.37 -11.23 19.25
N PHE A 211 -4.26 -11.61 18.63
CA PHE A 211 -3.13 -12.30 19.26
C PHE A 211 -2.12 -11.34 19.90
N LEU A 212 -1.99 -10.12 19.38
CA LEU A 212 -0.97 -9.17 19.85
C LEU A 212 -1.42 -8.42 21.11
N GLU A 213 -0.48 -8.17 22.03
CA GLU A 213 -0.70 -7.27 23.17
C GLU A 213 -0.70 -5.80 22.73
N LYS A 214 0.15 -5.43 21.76
CA LYS A 214 0.25 -4.08 21.20
C LYS A 214 0.29 -4.11 19.67
N PRO A 215 -0.23 -3.08 18.98
CA PRO A 215 -0.11 -2.98 17.52
C PRO A 215 1.34 -2.83 17.07
N ILE A 216 1.65 -3.34 15.88
CA ILE A 216 2.96 -3.24 15.25
C ILE A 216 2.93 -2.10 14.24
N TYR A 217 3.95 -1.26 14.25
CA TYR A 217 4.13 -0.16 13.29
C TYR A 217 5.50 -0.26 12.63
N PHE A 218 5.63 0.32 11.44
CA PHE A 218 6.94 0.55 10.86
C PHE A 218 7.60 1.74 11.58
N SER A 219 8.85 1.55 12.02
CA SER A 219 9.67 2.60 12.64
C SER A 219 10.23 3.55 11.59
N SER A 220 10.53 3.04 10.39
CA SER A 220 10.89 3.86 9.24
C SER A 220 10.27 3.35 7.93
N ILE A 221 10.12 4.27 6.99
CA ILE A 221 9.76 3.98 5.60
C ILE A 221 10.82 4.60 4.70
N ILE A 222 11.51 3.75 3.95
CA ILE A 222 12.68 4.08 3.15
C ILE A 222 12.31 3.96 1.68
N PHE A 223 12.68 4.98 0.90
CA PHE A 223 12.42 5.06 -0.52
C PHE A 223 13.71 4.86 -1.33
N GLY A 224 13.66 4.05 -2.39
CA GLY A 224 14.72 4.04 -3.39
C GLY A 224 14.75 5.36 -4.17
N LYS A 225 15.89 5.66 -4.81
CA LYS A 225 16.08 6.88 -5.61
C LYS A 225 14.99 7.07 -6.67
N CYS A 226 14.05 7.95 -6.38
CA CYS A 226 12.95 8.37 -7.26
C CYS A 226 12.78 9.89 -7.13
N ARG A 227 11.93 10.52 -7.97
CA ARG A 227 11.51 11.89 -7.70
C ARG A 227 10.87 11.91 -6.31
N PHE A 228 11.38 12.74 -5.42
CA PHE A 228 11.03 12.73 -4.02
C PHE A 228 10.82 14.16 -3.53
N ASN A 229 9.80 14.33 -2.69
CA ASN A 229 9.57 15.53 -1.91
C ASN A 229 9.12 15.07 -0.51
N LEU A 230 9.81 15.53 0.53
CA LEU A 230 9.54 15.08 1.90
C LEU A 230 8.14 15.51 2.34
N ASP A 231 7.78 16.78 2.12
CA ASP A 231 6.49 17.33 2.52
C ASP A 231 5.31 16.57 1.92
N SER A 232 5.43 16.12 0.66
CA SER A 232 4.38 15.34 0.01
C SER A 232 4.25 13.95 0.59
N VAL A 233 5.36 13.31 0.93
CA VAL A 233 5.37 12.00 1.60
C VAL A 233 4.75 12.13 2.98
N GLU A 234 5.23 13.07 3.80
CA GLU A 234 4.75 13.30 5.15
C GLU A 234 3.26 13.62 5.15
N ARG A 235 2.83 14.59 4.33
CA ARG A 235 1.41 14.92 4.12
C ARG A 235 0.60 13.66 3.80
N ALA A 236 1.03 12.87 2.84
CA ALA A 236 0.26 11.74 2.33
C ALA A 236 0.09 10.60 3.35
N ILE A 237 1.12 10.27 4.11
CA ILE A 237 1.14 9.06 4.93
C ILE A 237 0.83 9.29 6.41
N TYR A 238 0.90 10.52 6.92
CA TYR A 238 0.51 10.83 8.30
C TYR A 238 0.06 12.30 8.52
N GLY A 239 0.62 13.25 7.77
CA GLY A 239 0.47 14.69 8.02
C GLY A 239 -0.93 15.25 7.77
N ARG A 240 -1.61 14.83 6.70
CA ARG A 240 -2.91 15.38 6.27
C ARG A 240 -4.07 15.11 7.23
N PHE A 241 -3.86 14.29 8.26
CA PHE A 241 -4.87 13.96 9.27
C PHE A 241 -4.52 14.50 10.65
N LYS A 242 -3.40 15.24 10.81
CA LYS A 242 -2.94 15.73 12.13
C LYS A 242 -4.01 16.58 12.82
N ASN A 243 -4.65 17.50 12.08
CA ASN A 243 -5.66 18.41 12.64
C ASN A 243 -6.90 17.67 13.13
N ASP A 244 -7.40 16.70 12.36
CA ASP A 244 -8.54 15.87 12.75
C ASP A 244 -8.25 14.95 13.95
N LEU A 245 -6.98 14.78 14.32
CA LEU A 245 -6.51 13.90 15.38
C LEU A 245 -6.04 14.64 16.65
N LEU A 246 -6.10 15.98 16.70
CA LEU A 246 -5.57 16.76 17.82
C LEU A 246 -6.17 16.40 19.19
N ASP A 247 -7.47 16.14 19.23
CA ASP A 247 -8.25 15.73 20.40
C ASP A 247 -8.60 14.24 20.38
N PHE A 248 -8.00 13.46 19.46
CA PHE A 248 -8.29 12.03 19.36
C PHE A 248 -7.52 11.22 20.40
N VAL A 249 -8.25 10.54 21.29
CA VAL A 249 -7.65 9.65 22.29
C VAL A 249 -7.51 8.25 21.70
N PHE A 250 -6.26 7.82 21.49
CA PHE A 250 -5.98 6.46 21.03
C PHE A 250 -6.13 5.44 22.19
N PRO A 251 -6.68 4.23 21.91
CA PRO A 251 -6.63 3.11 22.84
C PRO A 251 -5.19 2.73 23.22
N ILE A 252 -5.04 2.01 24.34
CA ILE A 252 -3.73 1.64 24.88
C ILE A 252 -2.89 0.91 23.82
N GLY A 253 -1.65 1.37 23.62
CA GLY A 253 -0.72 0.81 22.65
C GLY A 253 -0.89 1.32 21.21
N TYR A 254 -2.07 1.81 20.83
CA TYR A 254 -2.28 2.49 19.55
C TYR A 254 -1.81 3.94 19.61
N ARG A 255 -1.40 4.47 18.46
CA ARG A 255 -0.94 5.86 18.32
C ARG A 255 -1.04 6.35 16.89
N HIS A 256 -0.90 7.66 16.72
CA HIS A 256 -0.56 8.26 15.44
C HIS A 256 0.93 8.07 15.14
N ASN A 257 1.28 7.03 14.39
CA ASN A 257 2.66 6.72 14.03
C ASN A 257 3.18 7.68 12.96
N CYS A 258 4.27 8.38 13.27
CA CYS A 258 5.01 9.21 12.32
C CYS A 258 6.38 8.54 12.08
N PRO A 259 6.50 7.60 11.14
CA PRO A 259 7.74 6.87 10.91
C PRO A 259 8.85 7.80 10.40
N VAL A 260 10.10 7.44 10.67
CA VAL A 260 11.25 8.11 10.05
C VAL A 260 11.19 7.88 8.54
N ILE A 261 11.35 8.95 7.77
CA ILE A 261 11.37 8.89 6.31
C ILE A 261 12.80 9.08 5.83
N ASP A 262 13.26 8.16 4.99
CA ASP A 262 14.60 8.19 4.43
C ASP A 262 14.60 7.82 2.94
N ILE A 263 15.67 8.19 2.24
CA ILE A 263 15.90 7.86 0.84
C ILE A 263 17.28 7.25 0.71
N VAL A 264 17.36 6.17 -0.05
CA VAL A 264 18.63 5.53 -0.37
C VAL A 264 18.94 5.66 -1.85
N ASP A 265 20.18 6.03 -2.17
CA ASP A 265 20.69 6.00 -3.53
C ASP A 265 20.93 4.56 -3.95
N ILE A 266 19.92 3.99 -4.58
CA ILE A 266 20.07 2.72 -5.28
C ILE A 266 20.47 3.08 -6.69
N ASN A 267 21.58 2.52 -7.17
CA ASN A 267 22.10 2.74 -8.52
C ASN A 267 21.10 2.28 -9.59
N ARG A 268 20.08 3.11 -9.83
CA ARG A 268 18.95 2.78 -10.68
C ARG A 268 19.34 2.66 -12.15
N LYS A 269 20.46 3.29 -12.52
CA LYS A 269 21.06 3.19 -13.85
C LYS A 269 21.53 1.76 -14.17
N GLU A 270 21.88 0.97 -13.16
CA GLU A 270 22.20 -0.45 -13.36
C GLU A 270 20.94 -1.34 -13.44
N LEU A 271 19.84 -0.92 -12.80
CA LEU A 271 18.58 -1.67 -12.75
C LEU A 271 17.62 -1.37 -13.92
N MET A 272 17.71 -0.17 -14.51
CA MET A 272 16.88 0.26 -15.64
C MET A 272 17.81 0.74 -16.77
N LYS A 273 18.54 -0.21 -17.37
CA LYS A 273 19.46 0.04 -18.48
C LYS A 273 18.74 0.34 -19.81
N ASP A 274 17.43 0.09 -19.89
CA ASP A 274 16.68 0.08 -21.13
C ASP A 274 15.25 0.59 -20.95
N ASP A 275 14.90 1.65 -21.68
CA ASP A 275 13.56 2.26 -21.71
C ASP A 275 12.51 1.36 -22.39
N SER A 276 12.93 0.27 -23.05
CA SER A 276 12.05 -0.75 -23.62
C SER A 276 11.37 -1.64 -22.55
N ILE A 277 11.87 -1.62 -21.31
CA ILE A 277 11.39 -2.48 -20.22
C ILE A 277 9.96 -2.08 -19.81
N LYS A 278 9.02 -3.02 -19.98
CA LYS A 278 7.62 -2.84 -19.63
C LYS A 278 7.29 -3.45 -18.26
N PRO A 279 6.42 -2.82 -17.45
CA PRO A 279 5.97 -3.40 -16.18
C PRO A 279 5.28 -4.75 -16.40
N CYS A 280 5.76 -5.78 -15.68
CA CYS A 280 5.18 -7.12 -15.69
C CYS A 280 3.79 -7.13 -15.03
N SER A 281 2.92 -8.05 -15.48
CA SER A 281 1.63 -8.34 -14.83
C SER A 281 1.77 -9.23 -13.59
N GLY A 282 2.90 -9.94 -13.48
CA GLY A 282 3.25 -10.79 -12.35
C GLY A 282 3.69 -10.00 -11.12
N SER A 283 3.55 -10.61 -9.96
CA SER A 283 3.96 -10.04 -8.67
C SER A 283 4.61 -11.15 -7.86
N ILE A 284 5.88 -10.98 -7.54
CA ILE A 284 6.65 -11.94 -6.75
C ILE A 284 6.34 -11.69 -5.28
N LEU A 285 6.18 -12.77 -4.53
CA LEU A 285 5.97 -12.72 -3.10
C LEU A 285 6.89 -13.72 -2.40
N TRP A 286 7.48 -13.26 -1.29
CA TRP A 286 8.40 -14.04 -0.46
C TRP A 286 8.29 -13.55 0.99
N TYR A 287 8.42 -14.47 1.93
CA TYR A 287 8.55 -14.16 3.35
C TYR A 287 9.56 -15.10 3.99
N TYR A 288 10.16 -14.64 5.07
CA TYR A 288 11.13 -15.42 5.83
C TYR A 288 10.48 -16.71 6.35
N GLY A 289 11.16 -17.84 6.15
CA GLY A 289 10.65 -19.17 6.46
C GLY A 289 9.74 -19.79 5.38
N CYS A 290 9.44 -19.10 4.28
CA CYS A 290 8.70 -19.72 3.17
C CYS A 290 9.56 -20.75 2.43
N LYS A 291 8.96 -21.89 2.03
CA LYS A 291 9.69 -22.95 1.30
C LYS A 291 10.08 -22.51 -0.12
N ASN A 292 9.18 -21.79 -0.79
CA ASN A 292 9.34 -21.34 -2.17
C ASN A 292 8.67 -19.98 -2.33
N GLN A 293 9.28 -19.13 -3.18
CA GLN A 293 8.64 -17.92 -3.66
C GLN A 293 7.42 -18.25 -4.53
N GLU A 294 6.37 -17.42 -4.44
CA GLU A 294 5.18 -17.56 -5.29
C GLU A 294 5.11 -16.39 -6.27
N VAL A 295 4.52 -16.62 -7.44
CA VAL A 295 4.24 -15.55 -8.40
C VAL A 295 2.74 -15.42 -8.55
N ALA A 296 2.23 -14.22 -8.30
CA ALA A 296 0.84 -13.86 -8.46
C ALA A 296 0.60 -13.24 -9.84
N VAL A 297 -0.38 -13.75 -10.57
CA VAL A 297 -0.89 -13.15 -11.81
C VAL A 297 -2.39 -13.02 -11.65
N GLU A 298 -2.92 -11.80 -11.82
CA GLU A 298 -4.36 -11.50 -11.66
C GLU A 298 -4.93 -11.97 -10.30
N GLY A 299 -4.10 -11.88 -9.26
CA GLY A 299 -4.46 -12.26 -7.90
C GLY A 299 -4.50 -13.76 -7.61
N LYS A 300 -4.08 -14.62 -8.55
CA LYS A 300 -3.96 -16.09 -8.40
C LYS A 300 -2.51 -16.56 -8.58
N LYS A 301 -2.20 -17.75 -8.07
CA LYS A 301 -0.86 -18.37 -8.22
C LYS A 301 -0.61 -18.78 -9.67
N GLN A 302 0.50 -18.30 -10.23
CA GLN A 302 0.97 -18.68 -11.56
C GLN A 302 1.47 -20.14 -11.56
N GLY A 303 1.36 -20.81 -12.71
CA GLY A 303 1.84 -22.19 -12.88
C GLY A 303 0.87 -23.28 -12.43
N VAL A 304 -0.33 -22.91 -11.97
CA VAL A 304 -1.35 -23.89 -11.54
C VAL A 304 -2.29 -24.25 -12.70
N THR A 305 -2.38 -25.55 -13.00
CA THR A 305 -3.24 -26.09 -14.05
C THR A 305 -4.72 -25.82 -13.75
N LYS A 306 -5.57 -25.74 -14.79
CA LYS A 306 -7.02 -25.48 -14.63
C LYS A 306 -7.69 -26.45 -13.65
N LYS A 307 -7.33 -27.74 -13.69
CA LYS A 307 -7.84 -28.78 -12.78
C LYS A 307 -7.52 -28.48 -11.31
N LEU A 308 -6.32 -27.98 -11.03
CA LEU A 308 -5.86 -27.68 -9.67
C LEU A 308 -6.37 -26.33 -9.14
N ARG A 309 -6.87 -25.44 -10.01
CA ARG A 309 -7.49 -24.17 -9.60
C ARG A 309 -8.77 -24.38 -8.80
N ASN A 310 -9.57 -25.38 -9.17
CA ASN A 310 -10.88 -25.62 -8.58
C ASN A 310 -10.83 -26.25 -7.18
N ILE A 311 -9.66 -26.77 -6.77
CA ILE A 311 -9.46 -27.43 -5.47
C ILE A 311 -8.58 -26.61 -4.51
N GLY A 312 -8.47 -25.29 -4.73
CA GLY A 312 -7.74 -24.38 -3.82
C GLY A 312 -6.22 -24.40 -3.93
N LYS A 313 -5.61 -25.32 -4.70
CA LYS A 313 -4.14 -25.34 -4.92
C LYS A 313 -3.60 -24.13 -5.70
N ALA A 314 -4.48 -23.32 -6.28
CA ALA A 314 -4.14 -22.04 -6.91
C ALA A 314 -4.13 -20.84 -5.95
N ASN A 315 -4.42 -21.06 -4.66
CA ASN A 315 -4.37 -19.99 -3.67
C ASN A 315 -2.92 -19.56 -3.47
N LEU A 316 -2.73 -18.25 -3.44
CA LEU A 316 -1.50 -17.64 -2.94
C LEU A 316 -1.54 -17.73 -1.42
N SER A 317 -0.42 -18.10 -0.80
CA SER A 317 -0.27 -18.24 0.66
C SER A 317 -0.68 -16.98 1.44
N VAL A 318 -0.65 -15.83 0.77
CA VAL A 318 -1.01 -14.53 1.35
C VAL A 318 -2.42 -14.07 0.98
N CYS A 319 -3.29 -14.88 0.34
CA CYS A 319 -4.69 -14.47 0.06
C CYS A 319 -5.52 -14.42 1.37
N LYS A 320 -6.77 -13.93 1.32
CA LYS A 320 -7.56 -13.80 2.58
C LYS A 320 -7.85 -15.17 3.19
N ARG A 321 -8.16 -16.16 2.35
CA ARG A 321 -8.49 -17.52 2.77
C ARG A 321 -7.32 -18.19 3.48
N GLU A 322 -6.12 -18.14 2.91
CA GLU A 322 -4.93 -18.75 3.53
C GLU A 322 -4.52 -18.04 4.83
N LEU A 323 -4.58 -16.70 4.88
CA LEU A 323 -4.34 -15.97 6.14
C LEU A 323 -5.40 -16.26 7.21
N TYR A 324 -6.62 -16.63 6.79
CA TYR A 324 -7.67 -17.06 7.72
C TYR A 324 -7.42 -18.48 8.24
N HIS A 325 -6.95 -19.39 7.38
CA HIS A 325 -6.46 -20.69 7.83
C HIS A 325 -5.33 -20.55 8.86
N ASP A 326 -4.36 -19.66 8.64
CA ASP A 326 -3.30 -19.41 9.64
C ASP A 326 -3.86 -18.89 10.97
N TYR A 327 -4.83 -17.96 10.92
CA TYR A 327 -5.52 -17.44 12.10
C TYR A 327 -6.18 -18.56 12.90
N VAL A 328 -6.99 -19.40 12.26
CA VAL A 328 -7.70 -20.50 12.93
C VAL A 328 -6.71 -21.52 13.50
N ASN A 329 -5.70 -21.93 12.74
CA ASN A 329 -4.70 -22.87 13.21
C ASN A 329 -3.93 -22.35 14.42
N LEU A 330 -3.51 -21.08 14.41
CA LEU A 330 -2.84 -20.48 15.57
C LEU A 330 -3.79 -20.36 16.75
N LYS A 331 -5.04 -19.97 16.52
CA LYS A 331 -6.05 -19.84 17.57
C LYS A 331 -6.30 -21.16 18.30
N THR A 332 -6.43 -22.26 17.55
CA THR A 332 -6.55 -23.61 18.11
C THR A 332 -5.33 -24.00 18.93
N ALA A 333 -4.13 -23.59 18.51
CA ALA A 333 -2.89 -23.92 19.22
C ALA A 333 -2.69 -23.15 20.54
N VAL A 334 -3.26 -21.93 20.66
CA VAL A 334 -3.05 -21.05 21.84
C VAL A 334 -4.24 -20.99 22.79
N SER A 335 -5.45 -21.34 22.33
CA SER A 335 -6.67 -21.32 23.15
C SER A 335 -6.80 -22.61 23.97
N THR A 336 -7.07 -22.47 25.27
CA THR A 336 -7.37 -23.59 26.17
C THR A 336 -8.83 -24.03 26.10
N GLU A 337 -9.73 -23.11 25.73
CA GLU A 337 -11.10 -23.45 25.40
C GLU A 337 -11.12 -24.23 24.08
N LYS A 338 -11.95 -25.29 23.98
CA LYS A 338 -12.31 -25.91 22.70
C LYS A 338 -12.98 -24.83 21.86
N PHE A 339 -12.17 -24.07 21.14
CA PHE A 339 -12.68 -23.01 20.30
C PHE A 339 -13.47 -23.70 19.19
N GLU A 340 -14.79 -23.52 19.17
CA GLU A 340 -15.64 -23.94 18.05
C GLU A 340 -15.37 -23.03 16.83
N THR A 341 -14.10 -22.91 16.43
CA THR A 341 -13.59 -22.08 15.32
C THR A 341 -14.16 -22.51 13.98
N VAL A 342 -14.76 -23.69 13.92
CA VAL A 342 -15.21 -24.35 12.69
C VAL A 342 -16.43 -23.66 12.06
N LYS A 343 -17.08 -22.70 12.74
CA LYS A 343 -18.29 -22.02 12.22
C LYS A 343 -18.16 -20.54 11.89
N LEU A 344 -17.09 -19.84 12.27
CA LEU A 344 -17.01 -18.40 12.02
C LEU A 344 -16.68 -18.11 10.55
N THR A 345 -17.38 -17.12 9.99
CA THR A 345 -16.97 -16.47 8.75
C THR A 345 -15.73 -15.61 8.97
N TYR A 346 -14.98 -15.33 7.91
CA TYR A 346 -13.83 -14.44 7.92
C TYR A 346 -14.18 -13.04 8.49
N SER A 347 -15.37 -12.53 8.16
CA SER A 347 -15.86 -11.25 8.69
C SER A 347 -16.09 -11.31 10.20
N GLU A 348 -16.70 -12.38 10.71
CA GLU A 348 -16.94 -12.54 12.16
C GLU A 348 -15.63 -12.69 12.93
N ALA A 349 -14.70 -13.49 12.43
CA ALA A 349 -13.38 -13.64 13.03
C ALA A 349 -12.62 -12.30 13.10
N LYS A 350 -12.72 -11.45 12.07
CA LYS A 350 -12.16 -10.09 12.12
C LYS A 350 -12.79 -9.23 13.21
N ASN A 351 -14.07 -9.42 13.50
CA ASN A 351 -14.81 -8.64 14.50
C ASN A 351 -14.49 -9.05 15.95
N LEU A 352 -13.84 -10.21 16.16
CA LEU A 352 -13.36 -10.62 17.49
C LEU A 352 -12.27 -9.67 18.04
N SER A 353 -11.57 -8.94 17.18
CA SER A 353 -10.61 -7.91 17.58
C SER A 353 -11.32 -6.58 17.86
N VAL A 354 -12.11 -6.56 18.93
CA VAL A 354 -13.04 -5.47 19.28
C VAL A 354 -12.36 -4.10 19.27
N GLU A 355 -11.20 -3.97 19.93
CA GLU A 355 -10.49 -2.69 20.03
C GLU A 355 -10.02 -2.17 18.66
N TYR A 356 -9.42 -3.04 17.84
CA TYR A 356 -9.02 -2.69 16.48
C TYR A 356 -10.22 -2.26 15.63
N CYS A 357 -11.35 -2.97 15.75
CA CYS A 357 -12.56 -2.67 14.98
C CYS A 357 -13.22 -1.36 15.43
N LYS A 358 -13.26 -1.09 16.74
CA LYS A 358 -13.73 0.19 17.29
C LYS A 358 -12.83 1.34 16.81
N LEU A 359 -11.52 1.21 16.95
CA LEU A 359 -10.58 2.22 16.48
C LEU A 359 -10.69 2.45 14.97
N TRP A 360 -10.83 1.39 14.16
CA TRP A 360 -11.04 1.57 12.73
C TRP A 360 -12.33 2.32 12.42
N LYS A 361 -13.43 2.06 13.15
CA LYS A 361 -14.68 2.80 12.99
C LYS A 361 -14.45 4.28 13.31
N ASP A 362 -13.89 4.59 14.47
CA ASP A 362 -13.71 5.96 14.95
C ASP A 362 -12.78 6.76 14.01
N VAL A 363 -11.64 6.18 13.64
CA VAL A 363 -10.69 6.78 12.70
C VAL A 363 -11.31 6.91 11.31
N ARG A 364 -12.06 5.92 10.83
CA ARG A 364 -12.72 6.03 9.51
C ARG A 364 -13.74 7.15 9.49
N ASP A 365 -14.58 7.25 10.51
CA ASP A 365 -15.66 8.22 10.57
C ASP A 365 -15.11 9.65 10.79
N ARG A 366 -13.90 9.77 11.35
CA ARG A 366 -13.21 11.05 11.56
C ARG A 366 -12.33 11.48 10.37
N VAL A 367 -11.37 10.66 9.98
CA VAL A 367 -10.31 11.02 9.00
C VAL A 367 -10.45 10.33 7.65
N PHE A 368 -11.10 9.16 7.58
CA PHE A 368 -11.27 8.41 6.34
C PHE A 368 -12.73 8.29 5.85
N LYS A 369 -13.52 9.36 6.00
CA LYS A 369 -15.00 9.35 5.87
C LYS A 369 -15.53 8.61 4.63
N ILE A 370 -14.87 8.78 3.50
CA ILE A 370 -15.29 8.21 2.20
C ILE A 370 -14.50 6.97 1.78
N TRP A 371 -13.77 6.32 2.70
CA TRP A 371 -12.94 5.15 2.40
C TRP A 371 -13.72 4.06 1.65
N SER A 372 -13.18 3.59 0.52
CA SER A 372 -13.85 2.57 -0.30
C SER A 372 -14.09 1.28 0.47
N GLN A 373 -15.35 0.85 0.53
CA GLN A 373 -15.76 -0.40 1.14
C GLN A 373 -16.05 -1.44 0.06
N LYS A 374 -15.60 -2.68 0.33
CA LYS A 374 -15.98 -3.82 -0.49
C LYS A 374 -17.32 -4.36 0.03
N PRO A 375 -18.21 -4.84 -0.86
CA PRO A 375 -19.44 -5.53 -0.44
C PRO A 375 -19.17 -6.61 0.62
N LYS A 376 -20.05 -6.69 1.62
CA LYS A 376 -19.87 -7.59 2.79
C LYS A 376 -19.73 -9.06 2.41
N HIS A 377 -20.39 -9.50 1.34
CA HIS A 377 -20.33 -10.90 0.88
C HIS A 377 -18.90 -11.34 0.47
N PHE A 378 -17.98 -10.42 0.15
CA PHE A 378 -16.57 -10.74 -0.11
C PHE A 378 -15.74 -11.08 1.14
N GLU A 379 -16.37 -11.06 2.32
CA GLU A 379 -15.78 -11.46 3.60
C GLU A 379 -16.66 -12.48 4.34
N GLY A 380 -17.75 -12.96 3.74
CA GLY A 380 -18.71 -13.89 4.36
C GLY A 380 -18.37 -15.38 4.21
N PHE A 381 -17.17 -15.73 3.78
CA PHE A 381 -16.75 -17.13 3.62
C PHE A 381 -16.23 -17.70 4.94
N SER A 382 -16.43 -19.00 5.17
CA SER A 382 -15.85 -19.78 6.26
C SER A 382 -14.76 -20.73 5.74
N ILE A 383 -14.05 -21.39 6.65
CA ILE A 383 -13.17 -22.51 6.36
C ILE A 383 -13.74 -23.75 7.06
N CYS A 384 -14.23 -24.73 6.30
CA CYS A 384 -14.57 -26.04 6.86
C CYS A 384 -13.27 -26.86 6.95
N GLU A 385 -13.10 -27.62 8.03
CA GLU A 385 -12.10 -28.69 8.06
C GLU A 385 -12.42 -29.67 6.92
N GLN A 386 -11.42 -29.98 6.10
CA GLN A 386 -11.51 -31.01 5.05
C GLN A 386 -11.19 -32.37 5.61
#